data_AF-A0A316NBZ0-F1
#
_entry.id   AF-A0A316NBZ0-F1
#
_cell.length_a   1.000
_cell.length_b   1.000
_cell.length_c   1.000
_cell.angle_alpha   90.00
_cell.angle_beta   90.00
_cell.angle_gamma   90.00
#
_symmetry.space_group_name_H-M   'P 1'
#
loop_
_entity.id
_entity.type
_entity.pdbx_description
1 polymer ?
#
loop_
_entity_poly.entity_id
_entity_poly.type
_entity_poly.pdbx_seq_one_letter_code
_entity_poly.pdbx_strand_id
1 'polypeptide(L)'
;MKNYEEILTDAGIEIPADKKDTIKKAMGENYKTVEDYNKASSARDKYKKDLEDVQTKLDGFKDIDVEDLKNQIATLTTDLNNEKTARAAEAKKAEIEKTVGTFLSGKKFVNALTEKSIKNSLIEELDKDSAKGKSIEDIFNGLITGEDGKQMENILADDVGSGKKAHFTTAFKGSGTGGTLTKDDFKKMSLDERIKLKTKDPELYKTLS
;
A
#
# COMPACT_ATOMS: atom_id res chain seq x y z
N MET A 1 28.86 50.76 -57.37
CA MET A 1 29.02 52.00 -56.58
C MET A 1 30.24 52.71 -57.11
N LYS A 2 30.22 54.04 -57.19
CA LYS A 2 31.39 54.80 -57.61
C LYS A 2 32.34 54.99 -56.43
N ASN A 3 33.64 54.81 -56.65
CA ASN A 3 34.64 55.15 -55.63
C ASN A 3 34.88 56.67 -55.62
N TYR A 4 35.59 57.19 -54.61
CA TYR A 4 35.79 58.63 -54.48
C TYR A 4 36.56 59.24 -55.67
N GLU A 5 37.46 58.49 -56.33
CA GLU A 5 38.20 58.98 -57.50
C GLU A 5 37.26 59.13 -58.72
N GLU A 6 36.37 58.16 -58.92
CA GLU A 6 35.34 58.22 -59.96
C GLU A 6 34.36 59.37 -59.73
N ILE A 7 33.93 59.59 -58.48
CA ILE A 7 33.04 60.71 -58.12
C ILE A 7 33.69 62.06 -58.41
N LEU A 8 34.96 62.23 -58.03
CA LEU A 8 35.71 63.47 -58.28
C LEU A 8 35.93 63.70 -59.79
N THR A 9 36.26 62.64 -60.52
CA THR A 9 36.46 62.70 -61.98
C THR A 9 35.16 63.08 -62.71
N ASP A 10 34.03 62.48 -62.33
CA ASP A 10 32.72 62.81 -62.91
C ASP A 10 32.29 64.26 -62.63
N ALA A 11 32.76 64.84 -61.52
CA ALA A 11 32.57 66.25 -61.18
C ALA A 11 33.53 67.19 -61.93
N GLY A 12 34.39 66.67 -62.81
CA GLY A 12 35.40 67.44 -63.54
C GLY A 12 36.63 67.81 -62.71
N ILE A 13 36.88 67.12 -61.60
CA ILE A 13 38.03 67.36 -60.71
C ILE A 13 39.10 66.30 -60.96
N GLU A 14 40.23 66.70 -61.54
CA GLU A 14 41.40 65.83 -61.67
C GLU A 14 42.24 65.83 -60.39
N ILE A 15 42.57 64.64 -59.88
CA ILE A 15 43.45 64.46 -58.73
C ILE A 15 44.91 64.43 -59.21
N PRO A 16 45.79 65.36 -58.76
CA PRO A 16 47.21 65.31 -59.06
C PRO A 16 47.86 63.99 -58.63
N ALA A 17 48.75 63.44 -59.46
CA ALA A 17 49.34 62.12 -59.25
C ALA A 17 50.08 61.99 -57.90
N ASP A 18 50.74 63.05 -57.43
CA ASP A 18 51.45 63.09 -56.15
C ASP A 18 50.53 63.16 -54.91
N LYS A 19 49.24 63.47 -55.10
CA LYS A 19 48.24 63.59 -54.01
C LYS A 19 47.32 62.38 -53.88
N LYS A 20 47.28 61.49 -54.88
CA LYS A 20 46.38 60.33 -54.91
C LYS A 20 46.45 59.50 -53.63
N ASP A 21 47.64 59.09 -53.20
CA ASP A 21 47.79 58.25 -52.00
C ASP A 21 47.40 58.97 -50.70
N THR A 22 47.70 60.27 -50.60
CA THR A 22 47.34 61.09 -49.43
C THR A 22 45.82 61.20 -49.31
N ILE A 23 45.14 61.48 -50.43
CA ILE A 23 43.67 61.60 -50.45
C ILE A 23 43.03 60.23 -50.22
N LYS A 24 43.54 59.16 -50.85
CA LYS A 24 43.06 57.79 -50.63
C LYS A 24 43.08 57.40 -49.16
N LYS A 25 44.18 57.67 -48.48
CA LYS A 25 44.34 57.42 -47.05
C LYS A 25 43.34 58.23 -46.23
N ALA A 26 43.28 59.54 -46.44
CA ALA A 26 42.36 60.41 -45.71
C ALA A 26 40.88 60.00 -45.93
N MET A 27 40.50 59.63 -47.15
CA MET A 27 39.15 59.16 -47.46
C MET A 27 38.83 57.82 -46.78
N GLY A 28 39.75 56.86 -46.78
CA GLY A 28 39.56 55.56 -46.13
C GLY A 28 39.53 55.61 -44.60
N GLU A 29 40.21 56.59 -44.01
CA GLU A 29 40.24 56.85 -42.56
C GLU A 29 38.97 57.56 -42.07
N ASN A 30 38.44 58.52 -42.84
CA ASN A 30 37.32 59.36 -42.39
C ASN A 30 35.95 58.91 -42.91
N TYR A 31 35.91 58.19 -44.04
CA TYR A 31 34.67 57.82 -44.70
C TYR A 31 34.64 56.33 -45.03
N LYS A 32 33.43 55.76 -45.01
CA LYS A 32 33.14 54.41 -45.47
C LYS A 32 32.23 54.46 -46.68
N THR A 33 32.32 53.43 -47.52
CA THR A 33 31.44 53.34 -48.69
C THR A 33 30.01 53.05 -48.25
N VAL A 34 29.04 53.39 -49.10
CA VAL A 34 27.64 53.00 -48.89
C VAL A 34 27.50 51.47 -48.82
N GLU A 35 28.38 50.72 -49.50
CA GLU A 35 28.41 49.25 -49.44
C GLU A 35 28.78 48.75 -48.05
N ASP A 36 29.82 49.32 -47.43
CA ASP A 36 30.24 48.96 -46.07
C ASP A 36 29.15 49.28 -45.05
N TYR A 37 28.50 50.44 -45.19
CA TYR A 37 27.35 50.81 -44.37
C TYR A 37 26.19 49.82 -44.53
N ASN A 38 25.80 49.49 -45.76
CA ASN A 38 24.70 48.55 -46.02
C ASN A 38 25.00 47.15 -45.48
N LYS A 39 26.25 46.68 -45.57
CA LYS A 39 26.70 45.41 -44.96
C LYS A 39 26.53 45.46 -43.45
N ALA A 40 27.00 46.52 -42.80
CA ALA A 40 26.87 46.69 -41.35
C ALA A 40 25.41 46.79 -40.90
N SER A 41 24.58 47.55 -41.63
CA SER A 41 23.14 47.67 -41.35
C SER A 41 22.42 46.34 -41.49
N SER A 42 22.70 45.59 -42.56
CA SER A 42 22.09 44.27 -42.79
C SER A 42 22.49 43.28 -41.69
N ALA A 43 23.75 43.29 -41.28
CA ALA A 43 24.21 42.46 -40.16
C ALA A 43 23.51 42.85 -38.85
N ARG A 44 23.36 44.15 -38.57
CA ARG A 44 22.62 44.67 -37.41
C ARG A 44 21.18 44.19 -37.42
N ASP A 45 20.48 44.32 -38.54
CA ASP A 45 19.08 43.91 -38.66
C ASP A 45 18.92 42.40 -38.46
N LYS A 46 19.85 41.60 -38.99
CA LYS A 46 19.90 40.16 -38.73
C LYS A 46 20.06 39.86 -37.24
N TYR A 47 21.05 40.47 -36.57
CA TYR A 47 21.27 40.22 -35.13
C TYR A 47 20.11 40.67 -34.27
N LYS A 48 19.45 41.78 -34.63
CA LYS A 48 18.25 42.23 -33.94
C LYS A 48 17.15 41.19 -34.03
N LYS A 49 16.91 40.63 -35.22
CA LYS A 49 15.94 39.56 -35.41
C LYS A 49 16.30 38.30 -34.62
N ASP A 50 17.56 37.88 -34.67
CA ASP A 50 18.03 36.71 -33.91
C ASP A 50 17.84 36.91 -32.40
N LEU A 51 18.07 38.13 -31.88
CA LEU A 51 17.85 38.48 -30.48
C LEU A 51 16.37 38.47 -30.09
N GLU A 52 15.49 39.03 -30.93
CA GLU A 52 14.04 39.02 -30.71
C GLU A 52 13.50 37.57 -30.68
N ASP A 53 13.99 36.72 -31.59
CA ASP A 53 13.62 35.29 -31.63
C ASP A 53 14.09 34.54 -30.36
N VAL A 54 15.30 34.81 -29.89
CA VAL A 54 15.83 34.22 -28.64
C VAL A 54 15.05 34.71 -27.43
N GLN A 55 14.75 36.01 -27.35
CA GLN A 55 13.99 36.59 -26.25
C GLN A 55 12.58 35.99 -26.17
N THR A 56 11.92 35.83 -27.32
CA THR A 56 10.59 35.21 -27.40
C THR A 56 10.61 33.76 -26.90
N LYS A 57 11.63 32.98 -27.27
CA LYS A 57 11.80 31.61 -26.76
C LYS A 57 12.03 31.60 -25.25
N LEU A 58 12.88 32.49 -24.74
CA LEU A 58 13.18 32.57 -23.31
C LEU A 58 11.95 32.99 -22.49
N ASP A 59 11.13 33.89 -23.02
CA ASP A 59 9.89 34.32 -22.38
C ASP A 59 8.93 33.15 -22.14
N GLY A 60 8.91 32.17 -23.05
CA GLY A 60 8.14 30.93 -22.88
C GLY A 60 8.56 30.04 -21.69
N PHE A 61 9.72 30.29 -21.08
CA PHE A 61 10.20 29.55 -19.90
C PHE A 61 10.11 30.36 -18.59
N LYS A 62 9.73 31.64 -18.63
CA LYS A 62 9.77 32.52 -17.45
C LYS A 62 8.85 32.06 -16.31
N ASP A 63 7.71 31.50 -16.67
CA ASP A 63 6.70 31.07 -15.70
C ASP A 63 6.85 29.58 -15.32
N ILE A 64 7.89 28.90 -15.82
CA ILE A 64 8.16 27.51 -15.47
C ILE A 64 8.92 27.47 -14.14
N ASP A 65 8.23 27.02 -13.10
CA ASP A 65 8.86 26.73 -11.81
C ASP A 65 9.57 25.37 -11.86
N VAL A 66 10.87 25.43 -12.12
CA VAL A 66 11.73 24.23 -12.18
C VAL A 66 11.80 23.53 -10.82
N GLU A 67 11.67 24.25 -9.71
CA GLU A 67 11.75 23.67 -8.38
C GLU A 67 10.45 22.92 -8.04
N ASP A 68 9.30 23.50 -8.38
CA ASP A 68 8.02 22.79 -8.28
C ASP A 68 7.99 21.52 -9.14
N LEU A 69 8.46 21.59 -10.39
CA LEU A 69 8.56 20.40 -11.25
C LEU A 69 9.46 19.31 -10.65
N LYS A 70 10.59 19.68 -10.06
CA LYS A 70 11.46 18.71 -9.36
C LYS A 70 10.77 18.09 -8.15
N ASN A 71 10.06 18.90 -7.37
CA ASN A 71 9.31 18.43 -6.22
C ASN A 71 8.21 17.45 -6.63
N GLN A 72 7.43 17.77 -7.67
CA GLN A 72 6.42 16.87 -8.23
C GLN A 72 7.04 15.54 -8.69
N ILE A 73 8.18 15.58 -9.39
CA ILE A 73 8.89 14.36 -9.82
C ILE A 73 9.32 13.51 -8.61
N ALA A 74 9.85 14.13 -7.56
CA ALA A 74 10.26 13.44 -6.34
C ALA A 74 9.08 12.78 -5.60
N THR A 75 7.96 13.49 -5.49
CA THR A 75 6.72 12.97 -4.91
C THR A 75 6.20 11.79 -5.73
N LEU A 76 6.03 11.94 -7.04
CA LEU A 76 5.53 10.88 -7.91
C LEU A 76 6.44 9.64 -7.91
N THR A 77 7.76 9.83 -7.82
CA THR A 77 8.72 8.72 -7.72
C THR A 77 8.56 7.97 -6.40
N THR A 78 8.37 8.69 -5.30
CA THR A 78 8.13 8.11 -3.98
C THR A 78 6.81 7.33 -3.95
N ASP A 79 5.73 7.95 -4.43
CA ASP A 79 4.40 7.35 -4.48
C ASP A 79 4.39 6.08 -5.35
N LEU A 80 5.07 6.11 -6.49
CA LEU A 80 5.19 4.94 -7.37
C LEU A 80 5.89 3.77 -6.68
N ASN A 81 6.95 4.03 -5.92
CA ASN A 81 7.68 2.99 -5.20
C ASN A 81 6.87 2.42 -4.02
N ASN A 82 6.15 3.29 -3.31
CA ASN A 82 5.25 2.89 -2.23
C ASN A 82 4.12 2.00 -2.78
N GLU A 83 3.48 2.40 -3.88
CA GLU A 83 2.41 1.64 -4.53
C GLU A 83 2.89 0.27 -5.03
N LYS A 84 4.08 0.21 -5.65
CA LYS A 84 4.69 -1.07 -6.06
C LYS A 84 4.90 -2.01 -4.88
N THR A 85 5.43 -1.48 -3.78
CA THR A 85 5.69 -2.25 -2.56
C THR A 85 4.39 -2.73 -1.92
N ALA A 86 3.39 -1.85 -1.84
CA ALA A 86 2.07 -2.17 -1.31
C ALA A 86 1.38 -3.27 -2.13
N ARG A 87 1.37 -3.15 -3.46
CA ARG A 87 0.79 -4.19 -4.33
C ARG A 87 1.53 -5.52 -4.26
N ALA A 88 2.87 -5.51 -4.15
CA ALA A 88 3.63 -6.73 -3.97
C ALA A 88 3.29 -7.42 -2.64
N ALA A 89 3.13 -6.66 -1.56
CA ALA A 89 2.72 -7.18 -0.26
C ALA A 89 1.28 -7.73 -0.29
N GLU A 90 0.35 -7.02 -0.94
CA GLU A 90 -1.04 -7.46 -1.08
C GLU A 90 -1.15 -8.74 -1.93
N ALA A 91 -0.43 -8.81 -3.05
CA ALA A 91 -0.36 -10.01 -3.89
C ALA A 91 0.18 -11.21 -3.10
N LYS A 92 1.26 -11.03 -2.34
CA LYS A 92 1.82 -12.07 -1.46
C LYS A 92 0.78 -12.53 -0.44
N LYS A 93 0.09 -11.60 0.22
CA LYS A 93 -0.96 -11.92 1.21
C LYS A 93 -2.11 -12.70 0.57
N ALA A 94 -2.60 -12.26 -0.59
CA ALA A 94 -3.67 -12.95 -1.32
C ALA A 94 -3.27 -14.37 -1.74
N GLU A 95 -2.01 -14.57 -2.14
CA GLU A 95 -1.46 -15.88 -2.46
C GLU A 95 -1.39 -16.80 -1.23
N ILE A 96 -0.92 -16.27 -0.09
CA ILE A 96 -0.92 -17.01 1.19
C ILE A 96 -2.35 -17.39 1.58
N GLU A 97 -3.30 -16.45 1.53
CA GLU A 97 -4.71 -16.70 1.86
C GLU A 97 -5.32 -17.79 0.98
N LYS A 98 -5.05 -17.77 -0.33
CA LYS A 98 -5.49 -18.80 -1.28
C LYS A 98 -4.85 -20.16 -0.97
N THR A 99 -3.55 -20.18 -0.70
CA THR A 99 -2.79 -21.41 -0.38
C THR A 99 -3.33 -22.05 0.90
N VAL A 100 -3.50 -21.26 1.96
CA VAL A 100 -4.09 -21.70 3.23
C VAL A 100 -5.52 -22.21 3.03
N GLY A 101 -6.35 -21.46 2.31
CA GLY A 101 -7.74 -21.88 2.03
C GLY A 101 -7.80 -23.21 1.27
N THR A 102 -6.93 -23.40 0.28
CA THR A 102 -6.83 -24.65 -0.48
C THR A 102 -6.37 -25.80 0.43
N PHE A 103 -5.33 -25.58 1.21
CA PHE A 103 -4.77 -26.58 2.14
C PHE A 103 -5.77 -27.03 3.21
N LEU A 104 -6.54 -26.10 3.77
CA LEU A 104 -7.51 -26.40 4.82
C LEU A 104 -8.83 -26.99 4.30
N SER A 105 -9.16 -26.83 3.01
CA SER A 105 -10.44 -27.29 2.43
C SER A 105 -10.72 -28.80 2.59
N GLY A 106 -9.67 -29.62 2.68
CA GLY A 106 -9.79 -31.06 2.91
C GLY A 106 -9.87 -31.47 4.38
N LYS A 107 -9.71 -30.53 5.33
CA LYS A 107 -9.64 -30.82 6.77
C LYS A 107 -11.00 -30.55 7.42
N LYS A 108 -11.49 -31.51 8.22
CA LYS A 108 -12.72 -31.35 9.00
C LYS A 108 -12.37 -30.82 10.39
N PHE A 109 -12.73 -29.58 10.69
CA PHE A 109 -12.54 -28.99 12.01
C PHE A 109 -13.72 -29.31 12.94
N VAL A 110 -13.49 -29.32 14.25
CA VAL A 110 -14.56 -29.56 15.24
C VAL A 110 -15.66 -28.49 15.21
N ASN A 111 -15.32 -27.27 14.81
CA ASN A 111 -16.23 -26.15 14.63
C ASN A 111 -15.56 -25.05 13.77
N ALA A 112 -16.38 -24.10 13.29
CA ALA A 112 -15.93 -23.00 12.43
C ALA A 112 -15.01 -21.98 13.15
N LEU A 113 -15.08 -21.89 14.48
CA LEU A 113 -14.21 -20.99 15.25
C LEU A 113 -12.77 -21.50 15.27
N THR A 114 -12.59 -22.81 15.49
CA THR A 114 -11.29 -23.49 15.43
C THR A 114 -10.70 -23.38 14.03
N GLU A 115 -11.50 -23.64 12.98
CA GLU A 115 -11.06 -23.47 11.59
C GLU A 115 -10.56 -22.04 11.33
N LYS A 116 -11.34 -21.03 11.73
CA LYS A 116 -10.97 -19.62 11.55
C LYS A 116 -9.71 -19.26 12.32
N SER A 117 -9.57 -19.75 13.54
CA SER A 117 -8.37 -19.50 14.36
C SER A 117 -7.13 -20.10 13.71
N ILE A 118 -7.18 -21.37 13.31
CA ILE A 118 -6.07 -22.06 12.66
C ILE A 118 -5.74 -21.43 11.31
N LYS A 119 -6.76 -21.04 10.52
CA LYS A 119 -6.57 -20.30 9.27
C LYS A 119 -5.80 -19.00 9.50
N ASN A 120 -6.21 -18.20 10.47
CA ASN A 120 -5.55 -16.92 10.77
C ASN A 120 -4.11 -17.15 11.24
N SER A 121 -3.88 -18.07 12.18
CA SER A 121 -2.54 -18.40 12.67
C SER A 121 -1.63 -18.93 11.56
N LEU A 122 -2.16 -19.70 10.61
CA LEU A 122 -1.39 -20.21 9.49
C LEU A 122 -1.02 -19.11 8.48
N ILE A 123 -1.93 -18.16 8.21
CA ILE A 123 -1.64 -16.97 7.41
C ILE A 123 -0.54 -16.14 8.06
N GLU A 124 -0.66 -15.88 9.36
CA GLU A 124 0.33 -15.10 10.13
C GLU A 124 1.71 -15.78 10.16
N GLU A 125 1.76 -17.10 10.34
CA GLU A 125 3.04 -17.83 10.40
C GLU A 125 3.70 -17.92 9.02
N LEU A 126 2.91 -18.12 7.95
CA LEU A 126 3.42 -18.14 6.57
C LEU A 126 3.93 -16.79 6.07
N ASP A 127 3.47 -15.68 6.66
CA ASP A 127 3.96 -14.35 6.29
C ASP A 127 5.38 -14.08 6.84
N LYS A 128 5.78 -14.78 7.91
CA LYS A 128 7.08 -14.62 8.57
C LYS A 128 8.22 -15.27 7.78
N ASP A 129 9.41 -14.72 7.95
CA ASP A 129 10.63 -15.30 7.38
C ASP A 129 10.95 -16.71 7.93
N SER A 130 10.50 -17.03 9.15
CA SER A 130 10.65 -18.34 9.80
C SER A 130 9.95 -19.49 9.06
N ALA A 131 8.97 -19.19 8.21
CA ALA A 131 8.26 -20.16 7.38
C ALA A 131 9.00 -20.50 6.09
N LYS A 132 9.99 -19.70 5.67
CA LYS A 132 10.75 -19.96 4.44
C LYS A 132 11.45 -21.32 4.52
N GLY A 133 11.17 -22.18 3.54
CA GLY A 133 11.73 -23.53 3.46
C GLY A 133 11.01 -24.58 4.30
N LYS A 134 9.96 -24.22 5.05
CA LYS A 134 9.08 -25.17 5.74
C LYS A 134 7.85 -25.47 4.89
N SER A 135 7.33 -26.69 4.97
CA SER A 135 6.04 -27.00 4.34
C SER A 135 4.88 -26.42 5.15
N ILE A 136 3.78 -26.10 4.47
CA ILE A 136 2.54 -25.67 5.13
C ILE A 136 2.00 -26.73 6.10
N GLU A 137 2.25 -28.02 5.82
CA GLU A 137 1.88 -29.13 6.70
C GLU A 137 2.73 -29.12 7.99
N ASP A 138 4.03 -28.87 7.91
CA ASP A 138 4.90 -28.79 9.09
C ASP A 138 4.51 -27.61 9.99
N ILE A 139 4.20 -26.46 9.39
CA ILE A 139 3.75 -25.28 10.13
C ILE A 139 2.39 -25.56 10.77
N PHE A 140 1.44 -26.15 10.03
CA PHE A 140 0.14 -26.55 10.56
C PHE A 140 0.29 -27.54 11.72
N ASN A 141 1.10 -28.59 11.56
CA ASN A 141 1.35 -29.58 12.61
C ASN A 141 1.99 -28.95 13.84
N GLY A 142 2.92 -28.02 13.66
CA GLY A 142 3.50 -27.23 14.75
C GLY A 142 2.45 -26.40 15.48
N LEU A 143 1.54 -25.74 14.76
CA LEU A 143 0.45 -24.94 15.34
C LEU A 143 -0.56 -25.77 16.13
N ILE A 144 -0.79 -27.03 15.75
CA ILE A 144 -1.71 -27.93 16.45
C ILE A 144 -1.02 -28.80 17.50
N THR A 145 0.28 -28.65 17.72
CA THR A 145 1.04 -29.40 18.73
C THR A 145 1.25 -28.53 19.96
N GLY A 146 0.85 -29.03 21.12
CA GLY A 146 1.06 -28.37 22.41
C GLY A 146 2.50 -28.42 22.88
N GLU A 147 2.81 -27.70 23.96
CA GLU A 147 4.15 -27.65 24.56
C GLU A 147 4.65 -29.02 25.05
N ASP A 148 3.74 -29.97 25.29
CA ASP A 148 4.04 -31.35 25.68
C ASP A 148 4.41 -32.25 24.48
N GLY A 149 4.47 -31.69 23.27
CA GLY A 149 4.76 -32.40 22.03
C GLY A 149 3.60 -33.25 21.52
N LYS A 150 2.42 -33.18 22.14
CA LYS A 150 1.20 -33.87 21.70
C LYS A 150 0.32 -32.95 20.89
N GLN A 151 -0.41 -33.51 19.94
CA GLN A 151 -1.43 -32.75 19.23
C GLN A 151 -2.54 -32.33 20.20
N MET A 152 -2.92 -31.06 20.11
CA MET A 152 -4.03 -30.49 20.86
C MET A 152 -5.31 -31.25 20.54
N GLU A 153 -6.04 -31.61 21.59
CA GLU A 153 -7.32 -32.29 21.46
C GLU A 153 -8.39 -31.37 20.86
N ASN A 154 -9.38 -31.96 20.19
CA ASN A 154 -10.54 -31.24 19.64
C ASN A 154 -10.18 -30.12 18.65
N ILE A 155 -9.13 -30.29 17.84
CA ILE A 155 -8.83 -29.38 16.73
C ILE A 155 -9.51 -29.84 15.44
N LEU A 156 -9.18 -31.07 15.02
CA LEU A 156 -9.83 -31.74 13.91
C LEU A 156 -10.96 -32.61 14.46
N ALA A 157 -12.07 -32.67 13.73
CA ALA A 157 -13.08 -33.68 13.96
C ALA A 157 -12.46 -35.01 13.56
N ASP A 158 -12.10 -35.83 14.55
CA ASP A 158 -11.79 -37.23 14.30
C ASP A 158 -12.93 -37.82 13.45
N ASP A 159 -12.59 -38.60 12.42
CA ASP A 159 -13.55 -39.49 11.75
C ASP A 159 -13.87 -40.66 12.70
N VAL A 160 -14.24 -40.37 13.96
CA VAL A 160 -14.85 -41.35 14.84
C VAL A 160 -16.25 -41.54 14.28
N GLY A 161 -16.40 -42.54 13.41
CA GLY A 161 -17.69 -43.17 13.22
C GLY A 161 -18.31 -43.35 14.61
N SER A 162 -19.45 -42.69 14.85
CA SER A 162 -20.41 -43.01 15.92
C SER A 162 -19.80 -43.62 17.19
N GLY A 163 -19.12 -42.84 18.05
CA GLY A 163 -18.43 -43.48 19.19
C GLY A 163 -18.16 -42.65 20.44
N LYS A 164 -17.68 -41.41 20.34
CA LYS A 164 -17.42 -40.61 21.53
C LYS A 164 -18.67 -39.81 21.89
N LYS A 165 -19.54 -40.44 22.67
CA LYS A 165 -20.65 -39.75 23.37
C LYS A 165 -20.05 -38.55 24.11
N ALA A 166 -20.66 -37.39 23.92
CA ALA A 166 -20.36 -36.22 24.73
C ALA A 166 -20.34 -36.63 26.22
N HIS A 167 -19.23 -36.37 26.89
CA HIS A 167 -19.19 -36.37 28.35
C HIS A 167 -19.94 -35.12 28.81
N PHE A 168 -21.28 -35.17 28.76
CA PHE A 168 -22.08 -34.28 29.60
C PHE A 168 -21.65 -34.58 31.02
N THR A 169 -21.17 -33.56 31.70
CA THR A 169 -20.78 -33.63 33.11
C THR A 169 -21.85 -34.41 33.87
N THR A 170 -21.42 -35.49 34.51
CA THR A 170 -22.27 -36.29 35.40
C THR A 170 -23.04 -35.32 36.29
N ALA A 171 -24.38 -35.39 36.25
CA ALA A 171 -25.22 -34.58 37.12
C ALA A 171 -24.66 -34.66 38.54
N PHE A 172 -24.40 -33.49 39.13
CA PHE A 172 -23.88 -33.32 40.47
C PHE A 172 -24.76 -34.12 41.45
N LYS A 173 -24.35 -35.35 41.76
CA LYS A 173 -24.88 -36.12 42.88
C LYS A 173 -24.20 -35.59 44.12
N GLY A 174 -24.76 -34.50 44.64
CA GLY A 174 -24.49 -34.06 46.00
C GLY A 174 -24.71 -35.25 46.93
N SER A 175 -23.64 -35.69 47.57
CA SER A 175 -23.66 -36.61 48.70
C SER A 175 -24.49 -35.98 49.82
N GLY A 176 -25.74 -36.39 49.94
CA GLY A 176 -26.63 -36.03 51.03
C GLY A 176 -27.60 -37.17 51.27
N THR A 177 -27.35 -37.93 52.34
CA THR A 177 -28.19 -39.00 52.86
C THR A 177 -29.62 -38.47 53.10
N GLY A 178 -30.58 -38.85 52.27
CA GLY A 178 -31.99 -38.49 52.49
C GLY A 178 -32.86 -38.88 51.31
N GLY A 179 -33.61 -39.98 51.43
CA GLY A 179 -34.60 -40.38 50.44
C GLY A 179 -35.61 -39.25 50.21
N THR A 180 -35.75 -38.82 48.95
CA THR A 180 -36.74 -37.83 48.55
C THR A 180 -38.13 -38.44 48.71
N LEU A 181 -38.85 -37.99 49.74
CA LEU A 181 -40.26 -38.32 49.96
C LEU A 181 -41.06 -37.91 48.72
N THR A 182 -41.69 -38.87 48.04
CA THR A 182 -42.50 -38.61 46.85
C THR A 182 -43.95 -38.25 47.22
N LYS A 183 -44.75 -37.77 46.26
CA LYS A 183 -46.19 -37.53 46.48
C LYS A 183 -46.95 -38.80 46.89
N ASP A 184 -46.51 -39.96 46.41
CA ASP A 184 -47.13 -41.24 46.76
C ASP A 184 -46.75 -41.70 48.18
N ASP A 185 -45.56 -41.33 48.65
CA ASP A 185 -45.17 -41.53 50.04
C ASP A 185 -45.97 -40.61 50.96
N PHE A 186 -46.16 -39.34 50.58
CA PHE A 186 -46.99 -38.39 51.32
C PHE A 186 -48.43 -38.89 51.47
N LYS A 187 -49.02 -39.51 50.45
CA LYS A 187 -50.36 -40.11 50.53
C LYS A 187 -50.45 -41.32 51.47
N LYS A 188 -49.33 -41.99 51.74
CA LYS A 188 -49.26 -43.13 52.68
C LYS A 188 -48.97 -42.70 54.11
N MET A 189 -48.51 -41.46 54.33
CA MET A 189 -48.29 -40.92 55.68
C MET A 189 -49.61 -40.71 56.42
N SER A 190 -49.59 -41.00 57.72
CA SER A 190 -50.68 -40.73 58.65
C SER A 190 -50.91 -39.22 58.82
N LEU A 191 -52.09 -38.85 59.32
CA LEU A 191 -52.45 -37.44 59.51
C LEU A 191 -51.46 -36.72 60.45
N ASP A 192 -51.01 -37.39 61.51
CA ASP A 192 -50.05 -36.84 62.48
C ASP A 192 -48.67 -36.59 61.85
N GLU A 193 -48.21 -37.48 60.97
CA GLU A 193 -46.94 -37.32 60.26
C GLU A 193 -47.00 -36.19 59.24
N ARG A 194 -48.13 -36.02 58.56
CA ARG A 194 -48.36 -34.89 57.65
C ARG A 194 -48.41 -33.56 58.39
N ILE A 195 -49.03 -33.51 59.58
CA ILE A 195 -49.04 -32.31 60.43
C ILE A 195 -47.62 -31.98 60.90
N LYS A 196 -46.83 -32.97 61.31
CA LYS A 196 -45.42 -32.76 61.67
C LYS A 196 -44.59 -32.25 60.49
N LEU A 197 -44.82 -32.75 59.28
CA LEU A 197 -44.16 -32.26 58.07
C LEU A 197 -44.54 -30.80 57.78
N LYS A 198 -45.83 -30.45 57.90
CA LYS A 198 -46.31 -29.07 57.73
C LYS A 198 -45.65 -28.09 58.71
N THR A 199 -45.38 -28.52 59.95
CA THR A 199 -44.74 -27.68 60.96
C THR A 199 -43.23 -27.56 60.76
N LYS A 200 -42.56 -28.64 60.32
CA LYS A 200 -41.10 -28.67 60.13
C LYS A 200 -40.64 -28.09 58.80
N ASP A 201 -41.38 -28.36 57.73
CA ASP A 201 -41.08 -27.88 56.37
C ASP A 201 -42.39 -27.56 55.62
N PRO A 202 -42.91 -26.32 55.78
CA PRO A 202 -44.16 -25.90 55.16
C PRO A 202 -44.13 -25.89 53.63
N GLU A 203 -42.96 -25.67 53.02
CA GLU A 203 -42.80 -25.59 51.57
C GLU A 203 -42.77 -27.00 50.95
N LEU A 204 -42.07 -27.95 51.57
CA LEU A 204 -42.13 -29.35 51.15
C LEU A 204 -43.55 -29.93 51.35
N TYR A 205 -44.24 -29.57 52.43
CA TYR A 205 -45.64 -29.96 52.61
C TYR A 205 -46.54 -29.47 51.46
N LYS A 206 -46.44 -28.19 51.07
CA LYS A 206 -47.24 -27.64 49.95
C LYS A 206 -46.93 -28.30 48.62
N THR A 207 -45.67 -28.63 48.36
CA THR A 207 -45.28 -29.26 47.08
C THR A 207 -45.76 -30.71 46.98
N LEU A 208 -45.93 -31.40 48.12
CA LEU A 208 -46.36 -32.79 48.20
C LEU A 208 -47.86 -32.98 48.45
N SER A 209 -48.56 -31.98 49.03
CA SER A 209 -50.00 -32.00 49.32
C SER A 209 -50.88 -31.97 48.08
#